data_AF-A0A2V6HKW3-F1
#
_entry.id   AF-A0A2V6HKW3-F1
#
_cell.length_a   1.000
_cell.length_b   1.000
_cell.length_c   1.000
_cell.angle_alpha   90.00
_cell.angle_beta   90.00
_cell.angle_gamma   90.00
#
_symmetry.space_group_name_H-M   'P 1'
#
loop_
_entity.id
_entity.type
_entity.pdbx_description
1 polymer ?
#
loop_
_entity_poly.entity_id
_entity_poly.type
_entity_poly.pdbx_seq_one_letter_code
_entity_poly.pdbx_strand_id
1 'polypeptide(L)'
;MMGACLNFHMFISIIRLFTGFLFSPYSLIAIAIALAIGFIFQAALFQILIRAKNETLTRWRASVLSLIGQMISTRPTDVYEIRPRRDKQGVDLISDSLPFGRLWYNEPDAIANAIDYAKSFSRSHDAVIRVYDQGGNVVQTHEHTGDFKEW
;
A
#
# COMPACT_ATOMS: atom_id res chain seq x y z
N MET A 1 -38.23 -28.82 -63.07
CA MET A 1 -37.94 -29.29 -61.69
C MET A 1 -36.50 -29.79 -61.52
N MET A 2 -35.51 -29.29 -62.28
CA MET A 2 -34.12 -29.80 -62.26
C MET A 2 -33.11 -28.84 -61.57
N GLY A 3 -33.40 -27.53 -61.53
CA GLY A 3 -32.51 -26.51 -60.96
C GLY A 3 -32.44 -26.46 -59.42
N ALA A 4 -33.48 -26.91 -58.70
CA ALA A 4 -33.48 -26.94 -57.23
C ALA A 4 -32.63 -28.11 -56.67
N CYS A 5 -32.52 -29.21 -57.42
CA CYS A 5 -31.78 -30.41 -57.00
C CYS A 5 -30.25 -30.19 -57.07
N LEU A 6 -29.77 -29.44 -58.06
CA LEU A 6 -28.34 -29.12 -58.23
C LEU A 6 -27.81 -28.20 -57.13
N ASN A 7 -28.61 -27.21 -56.71
CA ASN A 7 -28.26 -26.27 -55.65
C ASN A 7 -28.16 -26.93 -54.28
N PHE A 8 -29.06 -27.88 -53.98
CA PHE A 8 -29.02 -28.65 -52.74
C PHE A 8 -27.79 -29.56 -52.65
N HIS A 9 -27.42 -30.22 -53.77
CA HIS A 9 -26.25 -31.08 -53.83
C HIS A 9 -24.93 -30.28 -53.68
N MET A 10 -24.89 -29.06 -54.23
CA MET A 10 -23.76 -28.13 -54.07
C MET A 10 -23.62 -27.64 -52.62
N PHE A 11 -24.73 -27.30 -51.96
CA PHE A 11 -24.74 -26.91 -50.54
C PHE A 11 -24.19 -28.01 -49.62
N ILE A 12 -24.62 -29.26 -49.83
CA ILE A 12 -24.12 -30.41 -49.06
C ILE A 12 -22.62 -30.63 -49.32
N SER A 13 -22.15 -30.40 -50.54
CA SER A 13 -20.73 -30.53 -50.89
C SER A 13 -19.87 -29.46 -50.18
N ILE A 14 -20.33 -28.21 -50.13
CA ILE A 14 -19.66 -27.12 -49.41
C ILE A 14 -19.63 -27.39 -47.90
N ILE A 15 -20.75 -27.85 -47.33
CA ILE A 15 -20.84 -28.20 -45.90
C ILE A 15 -19.89 -29.36 -45.57
N ARG A 16 -19.81 -30.40 -46.41
CA ARG A 16 -18.88 -31.54 -46.24
C ARG A 16 -17.40 -31.12 -46.32
N LEU A 17 -17.09 -30.15 -47.19
CA LEU A 17 -15.74 -29.60 -47.34
C LEU A 17 -15.36 -28.71 -46.13
N PHE A 18 -16.30 -27.89 -45.63
CA PHE A 18 -16.12 -27.09 -44.42
C PHE A 18 -16.04 -27.94 -43.14
N THR A 19 -16.85 -28.98 -43.02
CA THR A 19 -16.76 -29.93 -41.90
C THR A 19 -15.43 -30.65 -41.93
N GLY A 20 -14.95 -31.16 -43.08
CA GLY A 20 -13.62 -31.77 -43.18
C GLY A 20 -12.46 -30.81 -42.85
N PHE A 21 -12.57 -29.54 -43.25
CA PHE A 21 -11.59 -28.51 -42.94
C PHE A 21 -11.58 -28.12 -41.45
N LEU A 22 -12.75 -28.09 -40.80
CA LEU A 22 -12.90 -27.79 -39.36
C LEU A 22 -12.67 -29.01 -38.45
N PHE A 23 -12.84 -30.24 -38.93
CA PHE A 23 -12.64 -31.49 -38.16
C PHE A 23 -11.23 -32.08 -38.30
N SER A 24 -10.38 -31.50 -39.15
CA SER A 24 -8.97 -31.89 -39.19
C SER A 24 -8.26 -31.36 -37.94
N PRO A 25 -7.63 -32.24 -37.13
CA PRO A 25 -6.93 -31.81 -35.92
C PRO A 25 -5.83 -30.78 -36.24
N TYR A 26 -5.23 -30.86 -37.44
CA TYR A 26 -4.22 -29.92 -37.91
C TYR A 26 -4.76 -28.51 -38.16
N SER A 27 -5.99 -28.38 -38.67
CA SER A 27 -6.62 -27.07 -38.89
C SER A 27 -6.96 -26.39 -37.56
N LEU A 28 -7.46 -27.16 -36.58
CA LEU A 28 -7.74 -26.64 -35.24
C LEU A 28 -6.47 -26.19 -34.52
N ILE A 29 -5.39 -26.98 -34.62
CA ILE A 29 -4.08 -26.62 -34.07
C ILE A 29 -3.54 -25.35 -34.73
N ALA A 30 -3.63 -25.22 -36.07
CA ALA A 30 -3.17 -24.04 -36.79
C ALA A 30 -3.92 -22.76 -36.37
N ILE A 31 -5.25 -22.85 -36.20
CA ILE A 31 -6.07 -21.73 -35.72
C ILE A 31 -5.71 -21.37 -34.27
N ALA A 32 -5.53 -22.37 -33.40
CA ALA A 32 -5.15 -22.14 -32.01
C ALA A 32 -3.77 -21.45 -31.90
N ILE A 33 -2.79 -21.88 -32.71
CA ILE A 33 -1.47 -21.25 -32.78
C ILE A 33 -1.58 -19.80 -33.28
N ALA A 34 -2.35 -19.55 -34.34
CA ALA A 34 -2.54 -18.20 -34.87
C ALA A 34 -3.19 -17.25 -33.83
N LEU A 35 -4.19 -17.74 -33.09
CA LEU A 35 -4.83 -16.98 -32.01
C LEU A 35 -3.88 -16.73 -30.84
N ALA A 36 -3.07 -17.73 -30.46
CA ALA A 36 -2.08 -17.59 -29.40
C ALA A 36 -1.00 -16.56 -29.77
N ILE A 37 -0.49 -16.60 -30.99
CA ILE A 37 0.50 -15.63 -31.49
C ILE A 37 -0.10 -14.22 -31.51
N GLY A 38 -1.33 -14.06 -32.02
CA GLY A 38 -2.02 -12.77 -32.02
C GLY A 38 -2.25 -12.21 -30.62
N PHE A 39 -2.65 -13.06 -29.67
CA PHE A 39 -2.86 -12.67 -28.28
C PHE A 39 -1.55 -12.25 -27.60
N ILE A 40 -0.45 -13.00 -27.81
CA ILE A 40 0.87 -12.65 -27.28
C ILE A 40 1.37 -11.32 -27.87
N PHE A 41 1.18 -11.10 -29.18
CA PHE A 41 1.56 -9.85 -29.83
C PHE A 41 0.77 -8.65 -29.30
N GLN A 42 -0.55 -8.79 -29.17
CA GLN A 42 -1.42 -7.76 -28.59
C GLN A 42 -1.01 -7.46 -27.12
N ALA A 43 -0.73 -8.49 -26.33
CA ALA A 43 -0.28 -8.34 -24.95
C ALA A 43 1.09 -7.64 -24.87
N ALA A 44 2.04 -8.01 -25.73
CA ALA A 44 3.35 -7.36 -25.79
C ALA A 44 3.26 -5.88 -26.19
N LEU A 45 2.43 -5.55 -27.18
CA LEU A 45 2.17 -4.17 -27.60
C LEU A 45 1.53 -3.35 -26.47
N PHE A 46 0.58 -3.94 -25.75
CA PHE A 46 -0.05 -3.32 -24.58
C PHE A 46 0.95 -3.08 -23.43
N GLN A 47 1.84 -4.03 -23.17
CA GLN A 47 2.91 -3.89 -22.17
C GLN A 47 3.88 -2.75 -22.52
N ILE A 48 4.27 -2.62 -23.79
CA ILE A 48 5.15 -1.53 -24.24
C ILE A 48 4.46 -0.17 -24.11
N LEU A 49 3.17 -0.08 -24.46
CA LEU A 49 2.39 1.14 -24.32
C LEU A 49 2.25 1.58 -22.84
N ILE A 50 1.99 0.61 -21.95
CA ILE A 50 1.96 0.87 -20.50
C ILE A 50 3.36 1.26 -20.01
N ARG A 51 4.44 0.65 -20.50
CA ARG A 51 5.81 1.02 -20.12
C ARG A 51 6.12 2.47 -20.46
N ALA A 52 5.79 2.92 -21.67
CA ALA A 52 5.99 4.32 -22.06
C ALA A 52 5.23 5.31 -21.14
N LYS A 53 4.03 4.91 -20.67
CA LYS A 53 3.21 5.72 -19.76
C LYS A 53 3.59 5.54 -18.28
N ASN A 54 4.29 4.48 -17.91
CA ASN A 54 4.66 4.19 -16.51
C ASN A 54 5.89 4.99 -16.06
N GLU A 55 6.77 5.42 -16.96
CA GLU A 55 7.95 6.22 -16.62
C GLU A 55 7.57 7.64 -16.16
N THR A 56 6.46 8.16 -16.66
CA THR A 56 5.88 9.43 -16.17
C THR A 56 5.11 9.19 -14.89
N LEU A 57 4.30 8.13 -14.83
CA LEU A 57 3.51 7.79 -13.64
C LEU A 57 4.40 7.46 -12.43
N THR A 58 5.55 6.81 -12.61
CA THR A 58 6.49 6.49 -11.52
C THR A 58 7.13 7.73 -10.92
N ARG A 59 7.50 8.71 -11.75
CA ARG A 59 7.96 10.03 -11.28
C ARG A 59 6.90 10.74 -10.45
N TRP A 60 5.66 10.79 -10.93
CA TRP A 60 4.55 11.36 -10.18
C TRP A 60 4.24 10.55 -8.92
N ARG A 61 4.38 9.22 -8.94
CA ARG A 61 4.20 8.36 -7.76
C ARG A 61 5.23 8.69 -6.69
N ALA A 62 6.49 8.94 -7.04
CA ALA A 62 7.49 9.34 -6.05
C ALA A 62 7.13 10.69 -5.40
N SER A 63 6.72 11.69 -6.18
CA SER A 63 6.28 12.99 -5.67
C SER A 63 5.01 12.89 -4.83
N VAL A 64 4.03 12.09 -5.27
CA VAL A 64 2.77 11.86 -4.55
C VAL A 64 3.02 11.08 -3.26
N LEU A 65 3.88 10.06 -3.26
CA LEU A 65 4.27 9.35 -2.05
C LEU A 65 5.04 10.25 -1.08
N SER A 66 5.89 11.14 -1.58
CA SER A 66 6.56 12.14 -0.75
C SER A 66 5.58 13.13 -0.14
N LEU A 67 4.61 13.63 -0.91
CA LEU A 67 3.54 14.52 -0.43
C LEU A 67 2.62 13.81 0.57
N ILE A 68 2.27 12.55 0.32
CA ILE A 68 1.50 11.73 1.25
C ILE A 68 2.31 11.47 2.52
N GLY A 69 3.62 11.21 2.45
CA GLY A 69 4.49 11.09 3.61
C GLY A 69 4.52 12.38 4.42
N GLN A 70 4.63 13.53 3.75
CA GLN A 70 4.60 14.85 4.39
C GLN A 70 3.23 15.20 4.99
N MET A 71 2.14 14.82 4.32
CA MET A 71 0.76 15.05 4.76
C MET A 71 0.32 14.08 5.87
N ILE A 72 0.80 12.84 5.86
CA ILE A 72 0.62 11.90 6.98
C ILE A 72 1.48 12.33 8.17
N SER A 73 2.67 12.90 7.94
CA SER A 73 3.48 13.52 8.99
C SER A 73 2.81 14.73 9.64
N THR A 74 1.81 15.35 9.00
CA THR A 74 0.96 16.39 9.61
C THR A 74 -0.24 15.86 10.40
N ARG A 75 -0.37 14.54 10.60
CA ARG A 75 -1.04 14.02 11.80
C ARG A 75 0.08 13.74 12.81
N PRO A 76 0.40 14.72 13.68
CA PRO A 76 1.45 14.51 14.66
C PRO A 76 0.81 13.61 15.69
N THR A 77 1.10 12.32 15.62
CA THR A 77 1.00 11.51 16.84
C THR A 77 2.36 11.62 17.47
N ASP A 78 2.56 12.67 18.25
CA ASP A 78 3.82 12.84 18.97
C ASP A 78 3.99 11.63 19.89
N VAL A 79 5.07 10.87 19.69
CA VAL A 79 5.36 9.71 20.51
C VAL A 79 6.29 10.13 21.63
N TYR A 80 5.85 9.88 22.86
CA TYR A 80 6.64 10.07 24.06
C TYR A 80 6.99 8.72 24.65
N GLU A 81 8.28 8.48 24.85
CA GLU A 81 8.78 7.26 25.45
C GLU A 81 9.34 7.55 26.84
N ILE A 82 8.75 6.91 27.85
CA ILE A 82 9.24 6.95 29.22
C ILE A 82 10.00 5.66 29.47
N ARG A 83 11.32 5.79 29.65
CA ARG A 83 12.21 4.65 29.87
C ARG A 83 12.83 4.73 31.26
N PRO A 84 12.70 3.68 32.09
CA PRO A 84 13.38 3.64 33.37
C PRO A 84 14.89 3.56 33.15
N ARG A 85 15.65 4.30 33.95
CA ARG A 85 17.11 4.32 33.82
C ARG A 85 17.74 3.06 34.39
N ARG A 86 18.91 2.70 33.85
CA ARG A 86 19.69 1.52 34.29
C ARG A 86 20.12 1.62 35.75
N ASP A 87 20.41 2.82 36.23
CA ASP A 87 20.79 3.10 37.62
C ASP A 87 19.60 3.09 38.59
N LYS A 88 18.37 2.86 38.09
CA LYS A 88 17.12 2.89 38.84
C LYS A 88 16.85 4.23 39.54
N GLN A 89 17.56 5.30 39.16
CA GLN A 89 17.40 6.64 39.72
C GLN A 89 16.52 7.50 38.82
N GLY A 90 15.27 7.06 38.69
CA GLY A 90 14.24 7.77 37.94
C GLY A 90 14.07 7.32 36.48
N VAL A 91 13.53 8.21 35.67
CA VAL A 91 13.10 7.90 34.29
C VAL A 91 13.58 8.96 33.29
N ASP A 92 13.88 8.49 32.09
CA ASP A 92 14.14 9.34 30.92
C ASP A 92 12.84 9.47 30.11
N LEU A 93 12.41 10.71 29.86
CA LEU A 93 11.37 11.05 28.89
C LEU A 93 12.05 11.43 27.57
N ILE A 94 11.74 10.70 26.51
CA ILE A 94 12.35 10.85 25.18
C ILE A 94 11.24 11.07 24.15
N SER A 95 11.43 12.04 23.26
CA SER A 95 10.54 12.29 22.14
C SER A 95 11.27 13.15 21.12
N ASP A 96 10.99 12.91 19.83
CA ASP A 96 11.56 13.70 18.73
C ASP A 96 11.03 15.15 18.72
N SER A 97 9.89 15.39 19.38
CA SER A 97 9.24 16.70 19.46
C SER A 97 9.77 17.56 20.61
N LEU A 98 10.58 16.99 21.53
CA LEU A 98 11.16 17.74 22.63
C LEU A 98 12.31 18.64 22.13
N PRO A 99 12.36 19.93 22.49
CA PRO A 99 13.44 20.84 22.07
C PRO A 99 14.83 20.40 22.57
N PHE A 100 14.88 19.59 23.63
CA PHE A 100 16.11 19.04 24.21
C PHE A 100 16.31 17.56 23.86
N GLY A 101 15.37 16.92 23.16
CA GLY A 101 15.36 15.50 22.79
C GLY A 101 15.17 14.51 23.96
N ARG A 102 15.68 14.83 25.16
CA ARG A 102 15.57 13.98 26.36
C ARG A 102 15.47 14.82 27.63
N LEU A 103 14.58 14.43 28.53
CA LEU A 103 14.40 15.00 29.86
C LEU A 103 14.51 13.90 30.93
N TRP A 104 15.02 14.24 32.12
CA TRP A 104 15.22 13.30 33.23
C TRP A 104 14.43 13.74 34.47
N TYR A 105 13.74 12.80 35.10
CA TYR A 105 13.07 12.96 36.39
C TYR A 105 13.63 11.96 37.39
N ASN A 106 13.94 12.39 38.62
CA ASN A 106 14.50 11.56 39.70
C ASN A 106 13.63 11.49 40.96
N GLU A 107 12.44 12.10 40.93
CA GLU A 107 11.52 12.18 42.07
C GLU A 107 10.75 10.86 42.29
N PRO A 108 10.13 10.67 43.47
CA PRO A 108 9.30 9.48 43.75
C PRO A 108 8.21 9.24 42.70
N ASP A 109 7.66 10.32 42.14
CA ASP A 109 6.60 10.33 41.12
C ASP A 109 7.14 10.64 39.70
N ALA A 110 8.41 10.30 39.43
CA ALA A 110 9.08 10.61 38.16
C ALA A 110 8.29 10.16 36.91
N ILE A 111 7.59 9.02 36.99
CA ILE A 111 6.72 8.54 35.90
C ILE A 111 5.52 9.46 35.69
N ALA A 112 4.84 9.86 36.77
CA ALA A 112 3.68 10.75 36.69
C ALA A 112 4.09 12.13 36.17
N ASN A 113 5.20 12.67 36.66
CA ASN A 113 5.76 13.95 36.21
C ASN A 113 6.09 13.92 34.71
N ALA A 114 6.68 12.83 34.22
CA ALA A 114 6.97 12.65 32.81
C ALA A 114 5.70 12.55 31.93
N ILE A 115 4.67 11.84 32.42
CA ILE A 115 3.37 11.74 31.74
C ILE A 115 2.69 13.11 31.67
N ASP A 116 2.68 13.85 32.78
CA ASP A 116 2.05 15.17 32.85
C ASP A 116 2.77 16.18 31.98
N TYR A 117 4.11 16.11 31.91
CA TYR A 117 4.89 16.91 30.99
C TYR A 117 4.53 16.60 29.54
N ALA A 118 4.50 15.31 29.15
CA ALA A 118 4.15 14.89 27.80
C ALA A 118 2.75 15.40 27.39
N LYS A 119 1.73 15.20 28.24
CA LYS A 119 0.37 15.73 28.03
C LYS A 119 0.35 17.24 27.88
N SER A 120 1.11 17.95 28.72
CA SER A 120 1.15 19.41 28.68
C SER A 120 1.84 19.95 27.44
N PHE A 121 2.83 19.23 26.90
CA PHE A 121 3.51 19.60 25.67
C PHE A 121 2.62 19.30 24.45
N SER A 122 1.88 18.19 24.49
CA SER A 122 0.98 17.76 23.41
C SER A 122 -0.42 18.35 23.45
N ARG A 123 -0.67 19.49 24.12
CA ARG A 123 -2.05 20.02 24.23
C ARG A 123 -2.70 20.34 22.88
N SER A 124 -1.89 20.66 21.87
CA SER A 124 -2.37 21.09 20.56
C SER A 124 -2.42 19.99 19.49
N HIS A 125 -1.94 18.78 19.78
CA HIS A 125 -1.93 17.67 18.81
C HIS A 125 -2.03 16.33 19.51
N ASP A 126 -2.49 15.32 18.80
CA ASP A 126 -2.59 13.98 19.36
C ASP A 126 -1.20 13.47 19.78
N ALA A 127 -1.14 12.69 20.87
CA ALA A 127 0.11 12.13 21.36
C ALA A 127 -0.10 10.75 21.97
N VAL A 128 0.91 9.92 21.81
CA VAL A 128 0.94 8.57 22.39
C VAL A 128 2.11 8.49 23.34
N ILE A 129 1.82 8.29 24.62
CA ILE A 129 2.80 8.19 25.69
C ILE A 129 2.98 6.72 26.04
N ARG A 130 4.15 6.17 25.79
CA ARG A 130 4.52 4.77 26.06
C ARG A 130 5.44 4.70 27.27
N VAL A 131 5.05 3.92 28.26
CA VAL A 131 5.86 3.62 29.42
C VAL A 131 6.47 2.24 29.25
N TYR A 132 7.80 2.18 29.26
CA TYR A 132 8.55 0.94 29.13
C TYR A 132 8.96 0.38 30.51
N ASP A 133 9.09 -0.94 30.61
CA ASP A 133 9.77 -1.59 31.74
C ASP A 133 11.30 -1.60 31.54
N GLN A 134 12.00 -2.15 32.53
CA GLN A 134 13.46 -2.33 32.49
C GLN A 134 13.92 -3.31 31.38
N GLY A 135 13.02 -4.16 30.88
CA GLY A 135 13.24 -5.10 29.78
C GLY A 135 13.03 -4.47 28.39
N GLY A 136 12.56 -3.22 28.33
CA GLY A 136 12.23 -2.54 27.08
C GLY A 136 10.88 -2.95 26.48
N ASN A 137 9.99 -3.56 27.27
CA ASN A 137 8.63 -3.86 26.87
C ASN A 137 7.70 -2.72 27.30
N VAL A 138 6.68 -2.43 26.49
CA VAL A 138 5.66 -1.43 26.83
C VAL A 138 4.75 -2.00 27.90
N VAL A 139 4.72 -1.36 29.06
CA VAL A 139 3.84 -1.73 30.20
C VAL A 139 2.54 -0.94 30.16
N GLN A 140 2.62 0.32 29.74
CA GLN A 140 1.45 1.20 29.69
C GLN A 140 1.52 2.10 28.46
N THR A 141 0.37 2.33 27.83
CA THR A 141 0.22 3.29 26.74
C THR A 141 -0.92 4.21 27.09
N HIS A 142 -0.66 5.53 27.06
CA HIS A 142 -1.67 6.56 27.19
C HIS A 142 -1.83 7.25 25.84
N GLU A 143 -3.06 7.31 25.35
CA GLU A 143 -3.42 8.10 24.19
C GLU A 143 -3.98 9.43 24.69
N HIS A 144 -3.40 10.52 24.23
CA HIS A 144 -3.88 11.87 24.49
C HIS A 144 -4.38 12.46 23.18
N THR A 145 -5.67 12.79 23.13
CA THR A 145 -6.25 13.54 22.03
C THR A 145 -6.05 15.02 22.31
N GLY A 146 -5.47 15.74 21.36
CA GLY A 146 -5.20 17.17 21.50
C GLY A 146 -6.50 17.97 21.41
N ASP A 147 -6.82 18.79 22.41
CA ASP A 147 -8.02 19.63 22.46
C ASP A 147 -7.80 20.98 21.75
N PHE A 148 -7.14 20.99 20.58
CA PHE A 148 -6.87 22.24 19.86
C PHE A 148 -8.17 22.84 19.32
N LYS A 149 -8.73 23.78 20.07
CA LYS A 149 -9.85 24.61 19.66
C LYS A 149 -9.30 25.91 19.08
N GLU A 150 -9.26 26.00 17.76
CA GLU A 150 -9.11 27.28 17.05
C GLU A 150 -10.20 28.24 17.55
N TRP A 151 -9.79 29.42 17.97
CA TRP A 151 -10.65 30.50 18.45
C TRP A 151 -10.87 31.52 17.35
#